data_AF-A0A1A8G8Z4-F1
#
_entry.id   AF-A0A1A8G8Z4-F1
#
_cell.length_a   1.000
_cell.length_b   1.000
_cell.length_c   1.000
_cell.angle_alpha   90.00
_cell.angle_beta   90.00
_cell.angle_gamma   90.00
#
_symmetry.space_group_name_H-M   'P 1'
#
loop_
_entity.id
_entity.type
_entity.pdbx_description
1 polymer ?
#
loop_
_entity_poly.entity_id
_entity_poly.type
_entity_poly.pdbx_seq_one_letter_code
_entity_poly.pdbx_strand_id
1 'polypeptide(L)'
;VLGHEAAGVVESVGPGVTEYQPGDKVIPLFLAQCKECRFCKSPKTNQCEHAWTRVIQEQMAGVESRLTCKGKRIHQFVATSTFSEYTVINQIAVAKIHPDAPLDKVCLLGCGVCTGYGAAVNTAKVEPGST
;
A
#
# COMPACT_ATOMS: atom_id res chain seq x y z
N VAL A 1 0.17 11.33 9.95
CA VAL A 1 0.84 11.77 8.71
C VAL A 1 0.03 11.26 7.55
N LEU A 2 -0.32 12.13 6.61
CA LEU A 2 -1.15 11.81 5.45
C LEU A 2 -0.30 11.20 4.30
N GLY A 3 -0.90 11.05 3.12
CA GLY A 3 -0.24 10.50 1.93
C GLY A 3 -0.38 8.99 1.84
N HIS A 4 -0.69 8.51 0.64
CA HIS A 4 -0.80 7.07 0.34
C HIS A 4 -0.37 6.69 -1.09
N GLU A 5 -0.16 7.67 -1.95
CA GLU A 5 0.39 7.49 -3.30
C GLU A 5 1.87 7.87 -3.25
N ALA A 6 2.76 6.89 -3.41
CA ALA A 6 4.20 7.08 -3.42
C ALA A 6 4.94 5.88 -4.02
N ALA A 7 6.22 6.07 -4.27
CA ALA A 7 7.19 5.00 -4.45
C ALA A 7 8.44 5.35 -3.63
N GLY A 8 9.19 4.34 -3.20
CA GLY A 8 10.34 4.53 -2.34
C GLY A 8 11.34 3.39 -2.42
N VAL A 9 12.30 3.41 -1.51
CA VAL A 9 13.34 2.39 -1.38
C VAL A 9 13.26 1.83 0.04
N VAL A 10 13.37 0.52 0.19
CA VAL A 10 13.45 -0.12 1.50
C VAL A 10 14.75 0.31 2.18
N GLU A 11 14.63 0.94 3.35
CA GLU A 11 15.77 1.29 4.21
C GLU A 11 16.20 0.10 5.07
N SER A 12 15.26 -0.51 5.78
CA SER A 12 15.46 -1.70 6.62
C SER A 12 14.20 -2.57 6.66
N VAL A 13 14.34 -3.80 7.16
CA VAL A 13 13.24 -4.75 7.32
C VAL A 13 13.16 -5.26 8.75
N GLY A 14 11.93 -5.53 9.21
CA GLY A 14 11.69 -6.10 10.54
C GLY A 14 12.02 -7.60 10.62
N PRO A 15 12.12 -8.16 11.83
CA PRO A 15 12.34 -9.60 12.02
C PRO A 15 11.28 -10.45 11.31
N GLY A 16 11.72 -11.50 10.62
CA GLY A 16 10.83 -12.45 9.92
C GLY A 16 10.37 -12.02 8.53
N VAL A 17 10.72 -10.81 8.07
CA VAL A 17 10.49 -10.39 6.68
C VAL A 17 11.50 -11.08 5.76
N THR A 18 11.00 -11.75 4.71
CA THR A 18 11.83 -12.51 3.75
C THR A 18 11.65 -12.06 2.31
N GLU A 19 10.55 -11.39 1.96
CA GLU A 19 10.26 -10.94 0.58
C GLU A 19 10.97 -9.61 0.21
N TYR A 20 11.59 -8.92 1.18
CA TYR A 20 12.16 -7.58 1.01
C TYR A 20 13.57 -7.48 1.63
N GLN A 21 14.39 -6.60 1.06
CA GLN A 21 15.71 -6.26 1.58
C GLN A 21 16.03 -4.77 1.37
N PRO A 22 16.97 -4.18 2.14
CA PRO A 22 17.46 -2.83 1.88
C PRO A 22 17.87 -2.61 0.43
N GLY A 23 17.49 -1.45 -0.13
CA GLY A 23 17.75 -1.09 -1.53
C GLY A 23 16.67 -1.51 -2.52
N ASP A 24 15.71 -2.36 -2.13
CA ASP A 24 14.58 -2.70 -3.00
C ASP A 24 13.71 -1.48 -3.28
N LYS A 25 13.40 -1.23 -4.56
CA LYS A 25 12.38 -0.27 -4.94
C LYS A 25 11.00 -0.85 -4.67
N VAL A 26 10.13 -0.04 -4.06
CA VAL A 26 8.81 -0.48 -3.60
C VAL A 26 7.72 0.57 -3.82
N ILE A 27 6.48 0.11 -3.86
CA ILE A 27 5.26 0.92 -3.82
C ILE A 27 4.42 0.51 -2.59
N PRO A 28 4.05 1.44 -1.69
CA PRO A 28 3.05 1.21 -0.65
C PRO A 28 1.67 0.89 -1.22
N LEU A 29 0.93 0.00 -0.56
CA LEU A 29 -0.41 -0.43 -0.97
C LEU A 29 -1.43 -0.03 0.09
N PHE A 30 -2.31 0.94 -0.21
CA PHE A 30 -3.42 1.27 0.69
C PHE A 30 -4.49 0.16 0.73
N LEU A 31 -4.56 -0.67 -0.33
CA LEU A 31 -5.28 -1.94 -0.35
C LEU A 31 -4.27 -3.09 -0.25
N ALA A 32 -4.05 -3.56 0.98
CA ALA A 32 -3.10 -4.63 1.24
C ALA A 32 -3.59 -6.00 0.72
N GLN A 33 -2.67 -6.93 0.50
CA GLN A 33 -2.96 -8.29 0.02
C GLN A 33 -2.16 -9.32 0.83
N CYS A 34 -2.80 -9.97 1.81
CA CYS A 34 -2.15 -10.97 2.64
C CYS A 34 -1.88 -12.32 1.94
N LYS A 35 -2.43 -12.54 0.75
CA LYS A 35 -2.31 -13.77 -0.07
C LYS A 35 -2.93 -15.04 0.54
N GLU A 36 -3.39 -15.03 1.79
CA GLU A 36 -3.86 -16.23 2.49
C GLU A 36 -5.37 -16.28 2.80
N CYS A 37 -6.04 -15.12 2.93
CA CYS A 37 -7.44 -15.06 3.30
C CYS A 37 -8.38 -15.43 2.13
N ARG A 38 -9.66 -15.68 2.41
CA ARG A 38 -10.61 -16.14 1.37
C ARG A 38 -10.79 -15.12 0.24
N PHE A 39 -10.69 -13.82 0.54
CA PHE A 39 -10.80 -12.77 -0.47
C PHE A 39 -9.52 -12.68 -1.33
N CYS A 40 -8.33 -12.77 -0.73
CA CYS A 40 -7.08 -12.81 -1.51
C CYS A 40 -6.97 -14.06 -2.40
N LYS A 41 -7.60 -15.18 -2.02
CA LYS A 41 -7.69 -16.41 -2.83
C LYS A 41 -8.82 -16.40 -3.85
N SER A 42 -9.70 -15.39 -3.83
CA SER A 42 -10.84 -15.30 -4.73
C SER A 42 -10.48 -14.53 -5.99
N PRO A 43 -10.79 -15.05 -7.20
CA PRO A 43 -10.58 -14.31 -8.44
C PRO A 43 -11.62 -13.19 -8.66
N LYS A 44 -12.60 -13.04 -7.75
CA LYS A 44 -13.74 -12.13 -7.92
C LYS A 44 -13.57 -10.78 -7.22
N THR A 45 -12.52 -10.60 -6.42
CA THR A 45 -12.32 -9.39 -5.62
C THR A 45 -10.83 -9.12 -5.41
N ASN A 46 -10.47 -7.85 -5.28
CA ASN A 46 -9.14 -7.41 -4.85
C ASN A 46 -9.11 -7.05 -3.36
N GLN A 47 -10.20 -7.25 -2.63
CA GLN A 47 -10.26 -6.95 -1.20
C GLN A 47 -9.46 -7.96 -0.38
N CYS A 48 -8.98 -7.52 0.77
CA CYS A 48 -8.32 -8.38 1.75
C CYS A 48 -9.04 -8.25 3.09
N GLU A 49 -9.38 -9.38 3.72
CA GLU A 49 -10.06 -9.38 5.01
C GLU A 49 -9.21 -8.76 6.11
N HIS A 50 -7.92 -9.06 6.11
CA HIS A 50 -6.99 -8.50 7.10
C HIS A 50 -6.76 -7.01 6.88
N ALA A 51 -6.82 -6.53 5.64
CA ALA A 51 -6.76 -5.10 5.35
C ALA A 51 -8.04 -4.38 5.80
N TRP A 52 -9.20 -4.96 5.45
CA TRP A 52 -10.52 -4.40 5.75
C TRP A 52 -10.79 -4.33 7.25
N THR A 53 -10.40 -5.37 7.99
CA THR A 53 -10.55 -5.42 9.45
C THR A 53 -9.68 -4.34 10.10
N ARG A 54 -8.47 -4.06 9.58
CA ARG A 54 -7.59 -3.00 10.08
C ARG A 54 -8.08 -1.60 9.75
N VAL A 55 -8.56 -1.37 8.53
CA VAL A 55 -9.12 -0.06 8.13
C VAL A 55 -10.37 0.29 8.95
N ILE A 56 -11.16 -0.70 9.37
CA ILE A 56 -12.37 -0.48 10.18
C ILE A 56 -12.10 -0.52 11.70
N GLN A 57 -11.17 -1.34 12.19
CA GLN A 57 -10.86 -1.45 13.63
C GLN A 57 -9.80 -0.46 14.11
N GLU A 58 -8.96 0.10 13.24
CA GLU A 58 -7.97 1.11 13.64
C GLU A 58 -8.65 2.48 13.67
N GLN A 59 -9.33 2.74 14.80
CA GLN A 59 -9.38 4.05 15.43
C GLN A 59 -8.08 4.79 15.14
N MET A 60 -8.19 6.04 14.70
CA MET A 60 -7.08 6.96 14.53
C MET A 60 -6.17 6.95 15.78
N ALA A 61 -5.12 6.10 15.76
CA ALA A 61 -4.27 5.54 16.83
C ALA A 61 -4.61 4.11 17.22
N GLY A 62 -4.22 3.17 16.36
CA GLY A 62 -3.72 1.91 16.89
C GLY A 62 -2.58 2.15 17.88
N VAL A 63 -2.48 1.28 18.89
CA VAL A 63 -1.38 1.25 19.89
C VAL A 63 0.00 1.12 19.20
N GLU A 64 -0.02 0.70 17.94
CA GLU A 64 1.12 0.36 17.09
C GLU A 64 1.66 1.51 16.20
N SER A 65 1.20 2.76 16.32
CA SER A 65 1.78 3.81 15.46
C SER A 65 3.29 3.98 15.70
N ARG A 66 4.06 3.92 14.60
CA ARG A 66 5.51 4.14 14.57
C ARG A 66 5.89 5.63 14.44
N LEU A 67 4.89 6.52 14.38
CA LEU A 67 5.10 7.94 14.18
C LEU A 67 4.89 8.71 15.50
N THR A 68 5.88 9.52 15.85
CA THR A 68 5.78 10.49 16.95
C THR A 68 6.27 11.86 16.48
N CYS A 69 5.68 12.92 17.01
CA CYS A 69 6.10 14.29 16.75
C CYS A 69 5.89 15.12 18.01
N LYS A 70 6.93 15.82 18.47
CA LYS A 70 6.90 16.66 19.68
C LYS A 70 6.35 15.91 20.91
N GLY A 71 6.79 14.67 21.11
CA GLY A 71 6.37 13.82 22.22
C GLY A 71 4.94 13.26 22.11
N LYS A 72 4.21 13.55 21.04
CA LYS A 72 2.85 13.04 20.80
C LYS A 72 2.87 11.96 19.73
N ARG A 73 2.13 10.88 19.97
CA ARG A 73 1.89 9.84 18.96
C ARG A 73 1.02 10.41 17.84
N ILE A 74 1.40 10.14 16.59
CA ILE A 74 0.70 10.59 15.39
C ILE A 74 0.14 9.37 14.67
N HIS A 75 -1.04 9.45 14.08
CA HIS A 75 -1.63 8.32 13.37
C HIS A 75 -0.99 8.12 12.00
N GLN A 76 -1.00 6.87 11.54
CA GLN A 76 -0.77 6.56 10.14
C GLN A 76 -2.08 6.70 9.35
N PHE A 77 -1.99 7.28 8.16
CA PHE A 77 -3.08 7.36 7.20
C PHE A 77 -3.07 6.12 6.30
N VAL A 78 -4.18 5.38 6.27
CA VAL A 78 -4.41 4.17 5.45
C VAL A 78 -3.20 3.23 5.39
N ALA A 79 -2.56 3.00 6.56
CA ALA A 79 -1.38 2.15 6.73
C ALA A 79 -0.14 2.49 5.88
N THR A 80 -0.08 3.70 5.28
CA THR A 80 1.00 4.10 4.36
C THR A 80 1.72 5.36 4.83
N SER A 81 1.03 6.49 4.99
CA SER A 81 1.58 7.76 5.53
C SER A 81 2.79 8.31 4.78
N THR A 82 2.65 8.49 3.48
CA THR A 82 3.76 8.78 2.56
C THR A 82 4.24 10.24 2.58
N PHE A 83 3.61 11.14 3.34
CA PHE A 83 4.10 12.52 3.52
C PHE A 83 5.13 12.61 4.66
N SER A 84 6.13 11.75 4.61
CA SER A 84 7.26 11.67 5.53
C SER A 84 8.46 11.10 4.76
N GLU A 85 9.67 11.54 5.10
CA GLU A 85 10.91 11.02 4.48
C GLU A 85 11.06 9.51 4.69
N TYR A 86 10.56 9.02 5.83
CA TYR A 86 10.48 7.60 6.17
C TYR A 86 9.08 7.24 6.68
N THR A 87 8.64 6.03 6.36
CA THR A 87 7.43 5.43 6.90
C THR A 87 7.64 3.94 7.15
N VAL A 88 6.89 3.37 8.10
CA VAL A 88 6.94 1.94 8.43
C VAL A 88 5.64 1.31 7.97
N ILE A 89 5.73 0.31 7.09
CA ILE A 89 4.58 -0.33 6.45
C ILE A 89 4.62 -1.82 6.72
N ASN A 90 3.46 -2.45 6.89
CA ASN A 90 3.37 -3.91 7.02
C ASN A 90 3.73 -4.58 5.68
N GLN A 91 4.47 -5.69 5.70
CA GLN A 91 4.89 -6.41 4.49
C GLN A 91 3.75 -6.80 3.53
N ILE A 92 2.52 -6.99 4.03
CA ILE A 92 1.34 -7.28 3.18
C ILE A 92 0.82 -6.05 2.42
N ALA A 93 1.28 -4.86 2.78
CA ALA A 93 0.84 -3.56 2.30
C ALA A 93 1.95 -2.82 1.53
N VAL A 94 2.89 -3.56 0.95
CA VAL A 94 3.96 -3.03 0.10
C VAL A 94 4.19 -4.02 -1.04
N ALA A 95 4.61 -3.52 -2.20
CA ALA A 95 4.99 -4.35 -3.34
C ALA A 95 6.38 -3.96 -3.83
N LYS A 96 7.23 -4.97 -4.06
CA LYS A 96 8.53 -4.81 -4.73
C LYS A 96 8.31 -4.54 -6.22
N ILE A 97 9.04 -3.58 -6.77
CA ILE A 97 8.98 -3.21 -8.19
C ILE A 97 10.34 -3.37 -8.87
N HIS A 98 10.38 -3.16 -10.18
CA HIS A 98 11.60 -3.28 -10.98
C HIS A 98 12.71 -2.34 -10.46
N PRO A 99 13.98 -2.79 -10.33
CA PRO A 99 15.07 -1.98 -9.81
C PRO A 99 15.38 -0.74 -10.67
N ASP A 100 15.05 -0.75 -11.96
CA ASP A 100 15.23 0.41 -12.85
C ASP A 100 14.03 1.36 -12.89
N ALA A 101 12.97 1.11 -12.12
CA ALA A 101 11.76 1.93 -12.18
C ALA A 101 12.04 3.39 -11.75
N PRO A 102 11.63 4.40 -12.53
CA PRO A 102 11.77 5.81 -12.17
C PRO A 102 10.71 6.19 -11.11
N LEU A 103 11.14 6.34 -9.86
CA LEU A 103 10.26 6.53 -8.70
C LEU A 103 9.39 7.80 -8.78
N ASP A 104 9.89 8.84 -9.45
CA ASP A 104 9.21 10.11 -9.72
C ASP A 104 8.01 9.95 -10.68
N LYS A 105 7.92 8.83 -11.40
CA LYS A 105 6.82 8.52 -12.32
C LYS A 105 5.94 7.40 -11.80
N VAL A 106 6.55 6.31 -11.33
CA VAL A 106 5.80 5.10 -10.95
C VAL A 106 5.07 5.24 -9.62
N CYS A 107 5.33 6.30 -8.84
CA CYS A 107 4.56 6.63 -7.65
C CYS A 107 3.05 6.72 -7.91
N LEU A 108 2.64 7.17 -9.10
CA LEU A 108 1.24 7.26 -9.53
C LEU A 108 0.54 5.89 -9.60
N LEU A 109 1.30 4.80 -9.70
CA LEU A 109 0.76 3.43 -9.63
C LEU A 109 0.31 3.04 -8.22
N GLY A 110 0.71 3.80 -7.19
CA GLY A 110 0.27 3.57 -5.80
C GLY A 110 -1.21 3.90 -5.56
N CYS A 111 -1.84 4.71 -6.40
CA CYS A 111 -3.29 4.97 -6.32
C CYS A 111 -3.92 5.37 -7.67
N GLY A 112 -3.72 6.61 -8.12
CA GLY A 112 -4.55 7.26 -9.15
C GLY A 112 -4.56 6.52 -10.49
N VAL A 113 -3.39 6.16 -11.02
CA VAL A 113 -3.30 5.50 -12.34
C VAL A 113 -3.91 4.10 -12.27
N CYS A 114 -3.55 3.30 -11.26
CA CYS A 114 -4.07 1.94 -11.11
C CYS A 114 -5.57 1.93 -10.84
N THR A 115 -6.08 2.87 -10.06
CA THR A 115 -7.52 2.99 -9.77
C THR A 115 -8.30 3.39 -11.02
N GLY A 116 -7.88 4.44 -11.73
CA GLY A 116 -8.56 4.91 -12.93
C GLY A 116 -8.51 3.88 -14.07
N TYR A 117 -7.32 3.34 -14.35
CA TYR A 117 -7.16 2.31 -15.37
C TYR A 117 -7.93 1.04 -15.00
N GLY A 118 -7.77 0.55 -13.76
CA GLY A 118 -8.45 -0.64 -13.26
C GLY A 118 -9.97 -0.51 -13.25
N ALA A 119 -10.51 0.67 -12.96
CA ALA A 119 -11.95 0.92 -13.02
C ALA A 119 -12.51 0.68 -14.43
N ALA A 120 -11.82 1.14 -15.48
CA ALA A 120 -12.23 0.91 -16.86
C ALA A 120 -12.07 -0.56 -17.27
N VAL A 121 -10.88 -1.15 -17.07
CA VAL A 121 -10.56 -2.46 -17.66
C VAL A 121 -11.04 -3.65 -16.82
N ASN A 122 -10.96 -3.56 -15.48
CA ASN A 122 -11.28 -4.69 -14.60
C ASN A 122 -12.72 -4.63 -14.09
N THR A 123 -13.21 -3.42 -13.75
CA THR A 123 -14.52 -3.24 -13.13
C THR A 123 -15.61 -3.04 -14.18
N ALA A 124 -15.51 -1.98 -14.98
CA ALA A 124 -16.50 -1.68 -16.03
C ALA A 124 -16.38 -2.62 -17.23
N LYS A 125 -15.19 -3.18 -17.46
CA LYS A 125 -14.89 -4.04 -18.61
C LYS A 125 -15.26 -3.37 -19.93
N VAL A 126 -14.84 -2.11 -20.08
CA VAL A 126 -15.11 -1.29 -21.28
C VAL A 126 -14.72 -2.07 -22.53
N GLU A 127 -15.64 -2.13 -23.49
CA GLU A 127 -15.47 -2.90 -24.73
C GLU A 127 -15.02 -1.97 -25.88
N PRO A 128 -14.24 -2.48 -26.85
CA PRO A 128 -13.90 -1.69 -28.03
C PRO A 128 -15.15 -1.13 -28.73
N GLY A 129 -15.21 0.19 -28.90
CA GLY A 129 -16.32 0.88 -29.56
C GLY A 129 -17.52 1.23 -28.66
N SER A 130 -17.49 0.90 -27.36
CA SER A 130 -18.53 1.34 -26.43
C SER A 130 -18.44 2.85 -26.15
N THR A 131 -19.58 3.48 -25.79
CA THR A 131 -19.67 4.87 -25.29
C THR A 131 -20.14 4.85 -23.84
#